data_AF-A0A349DFT2-F1
#
_entry.id   AF-A0A349DFT2-F1
#
_cell.length_a   1.000
_cell.length_b   1.000
_cell.length_c   1.000
_cell.angle_alpha   90.00
_cell.angle_beta   90.00
_cell.angle_gamma   90.00
#
_symmetry.space_group_name_H-M   'P 1'
#
loop_
_entity.id
_entity.type
_entity.pdbx_description
1 polymer ?
#
loop_
_entity_poly.entity_id
_entity_poly.type
_entity_poly.pdbx_seq_one_letter_code
_entity_poly.pdbx_strand_id
1 'polypeptide(L)'
;MHTIRISLTCALFFLAANVGIINVGQAQKKLDTQDLVSHTIYFKMPTLHTFDATTQQHLLKAIGDNQFVGLAELHRSQKLSHFTTAFLQLLKTKGFKNFALELGPFSAQTLTEASKVPEKTLENIQKLNNQYRIYRSSPLVFADRIADAAFIKEASTLGFQLWGLDQEFIYSYEMHLDALYKLLTNKNQQAQNLYKNLKTKVRKGAKKSARSRKYAYNCTLQQSEDLQKFFALFKGNKAAEARIKAMKISWEIYCREEQRKRGSQLRANYMKHNFDSMYTLAAQKETMPKVFVKMGSVHLTRGISPYRIHDAGEHLTAKAKKNNTGFITFRHLRRFRNGKDLITHKGWQSVKLLISVGKKDQWTLTDLRPLRDKIKNGLLVTDKRTKFEIFSYDFMLIPPNDHKARRNF
;
A
#
# COMPACT_ATOMS: atom_id res chain seq x y z
N MET A 1 109.59 -6.46 -12.66
CA MET A 1 109.55 -6.99 -11.29
C MET A 1 108.09 -7.19 -10.90
N HIS A 2 107.76 -8.42 -10.48
CA HIS A 2 106.52 -8.94 -9.86
C HIS A 2 105.16 -8.90 -10.60
N THR A 3 104.84 -10.08 -11.13
CA THR A 3 103.58 -10.83 -11.17
C THR A 3 102.55 -10.53 -10.07
N ILE A 4 101.24 -10.66 -10.39
CA ILE A 4 100.26 -11.60 -9.79
C ILE A 4 98.90 -11.52 -10.53
N ARG A 5 98.31 -12.70 -10.78
CA ARG A 5 96.93 -12.96 -11.28
C ARG A 5 95.88 -12.68 -10.18
N ILE A 6 94.60 -12.55 -10.53
CA ILE A 6 93.48 -13.41 -10.08
C ILE A 6 92.13 -12.83 -10.55
N SER A 7 91.27 -13.76 -10.99
CA SER A 7 89.87 -13.63 -11.42
C SER A 7 88.92 -13.69 -10.21
N LEU A 8 87.75 -13.05 -10.22
CA LEU A 8 86.45 -13.62 -9.79
C LEU A 8 85.29 -12.60 -9.81
N THR A 9 84.20 -13.05 -10.45
CA THR A 9 82.75 -12.84 -10.18
C THR A 9 82.33 -12.10 -8.91
N CYS A 10 81.34 -11.17 -9.01
CA CYS A 10 80.01 -11.34 -8.38
C CYS A 10 79.06 -10.13 -8.53
N ALA A 11 77.79 -10.48 -8.79
CA ALA A 11 76.54 -9.85 -8.31
C ALA A 11 76.11 -8.44 -8.81
N LEU A 12 75.23 -8.45 -9.82
CA LEU A 12 74.18 -7.43 -9.98
C LEU A 12 73.21 -7.49 -8.79
N PHE A 13 73.09 -6.41 -8.03
CA PHE A 13 71.97 -6.19 -7.11
C PHE A 13 70.77 -5.64 -7.88
N PHE A 14 69.77 -6.49 -8.13
CA PHE A 14 68.42 -6.05 -8.49
C PHE A 14 67.67 -5.67 -7.21
N LEU A 15 67.44 -4.38 -7.01
CA LEU A 15 66.56 -3.88 -5.94
C LEU A 15 65.10 -4.03 -6.41
N ALA A 16 64.49 -5.19 -6.14
CA ALA A 16 63.06 -5.38 -6.33
C ALA A 16 62.30 -4.67 -5.19
N ALA A 17 61.77 -3.48 -5.47
CA ALA A 17 60.81 -2.82 -4.60
C ALA A 17 59.49 -3.62 -4.63
N ASN A 18 59.32 -4.50 -3.64
CA ASN A 18 58.04 -5.12 -3.33
C ASN A 18 57.07 -4.03 -2.85
N VAL A 19 56.33 -3.41 -3.78
CA VAL A 19 55.10 -2.70 -3.46
C VAL A 19 54.09 -3.78 -3.07
N GLY A 20 54.08 -4.11 -1.77
CA GLY A 20 53.01 -4.88 -1.17
C GLY A 20 51.71 -4.11 -1.38
N ILE A 21 50.93 -4.50 -2.39
CA ILE A 21 49.52 -4.14 -2.46
C ILE A 21 48.89 -4.80 -1.24
N ILE A 22 48.78 -4.05 -0.15
CA ILE A 22 47.92 -4.42 0.97
C ILE A 22 46.51 -4.30 0.44
N ASN A 23 46.00 -5.38 -0.16
CA ASN A 23 44.58 -5.62 -0.27
C ASN A 23 44.07 -5.76 1.17
N VAL A 24 43.77 -4.64 1.82
CA VAL A 24 42.91 -4.62 2.99
C VAL A 24 41.53 -4.98 2.45
N GLY A 25 41.31 -6.28 2.23
CA GLY A 25 39.97 -6.82 2.06
C GLY A 25 39.24 -6.54 3.36
N GLN A 26 38.54 -5.40 3.42
CA GLN A 26 37.63 -5.14 4.54
C GLN A 26 36.66 -6.32 4.56
N ALA A 27 36.75 -7.13 5.62
CA ALA A 27 35.85 -8.25 5.82
C ALA A 27 34.42 -7.69 5.79
N GLN A 28 33.63 -8.15 4.82
CA GLN A 28 32.27 -7.65 4.62
C GLN A 28 31.44 -7.98 5.85
N LYS A 29 31.02 -6.95 6.60
CA LYS A 29 30.19 -7.14 7.79
C LYS A 29 28.82 -7.64 7.36
N LYS A 30 28.35 -8.74 7.95
CA LYS A 30 26.96 -9.18 7.76
C LYS A 30 26.01 -8.21 8.49
N LEU A 31 24.99 -7.72 7.80
CA LEU A 31 23.95 -6.89 8.40
C LEU A 31 23.32 -7.62 9.60
N ASP A 32 23.30 -6.93 10.73
CA ASP A 32 22.78 -7.45 11.99
C ASP A 32 21.73 -6.52 12.62
N THR A 33 21.29 -6.85 13.84
CA THR A 33 20.27 -6.06 14.56
C THR A 33 20.83 -4.71 15.06
N GLN A 34 22.12 -4.61 15.38
CA GLN A 34 22.72 -3.34 15.85
C GLN A 34 22.77 -2.30 14.74
N ASP A 35 23.03 -2.74 13.49
CA ASP A 35 22.93 -1.85 12.32
C ASP A 35 21.54 -1.23 12.19
N LEU A 36 20.48 -1.98 12.50
CA LEU A 36 19.11 -1.47 12.51
C LEU A 36 18.86 -0.53 13.70
N VAL A 37 19.25 -0.93 14.92
CA VAL A 37 19.05 -0.14 16.15
C VAL A 37 19.66 1.25 16.03
N SER A 38 20.84 1.38 15.40
CA SER A 38 21.49 2.68 15.19
C SER A 38 20.68 3.69 14.34
N HIS A 39 19.65 3.20 13.64
CA HIS A 39 18.75 4.00 12.81
C HIS A 39 17.28 3.86 13.26
N THR A 40 17.05 3.40 14.49
CA THR A 40 15.72 3.17 15.06
C THR A 40 15.39 4.20 16.13
N ILE A 41 14.18 4.75 16.05
CA ILE A 41 13.55 5.46 17.17
C ILE A 41 12.39 4.64 17.73
N TYR A 42 12.21 4.73 19.04
CA TYR A 42 11.10 4.11 19.77
C TYR A 42 10.20 5.20 20.33
N PHE A 43 8.90 5.05 20.19
CA PHE A 43 7.96 6.08 20.64
C PHE A 43 6.62 5.53 21.09
N LYS A 44 5.87 6.36 21.81
CA LYS A 44 4.47 6.09 22.18
C LYS A 44 3.61 7.20 21.56
N MET A 45 2.37 6.87 21.24
CA MET A 45 1.39 7.87 20.83
C MET A 45 0.59 8.28 22.08
N PRO A 46 0.69 9.54 22.54
CA PRO A 46 -0.03 9.98 23.74
C PRO A 46 -1.56 9.90 23.59
N THR A 47 -2.05 10.15 22.37
CA THR A 47 -3.47 10.06 22.02
C THR A 47 -3.65 9.38 20.66
N LEU A 48 -4.90 9.22 20.23
CA LEU A 48 -5.23 8.73 18.89
C LEU A 48 -4.79 9.70 17.77
N HIS A 49 -4.66 11.00 18.08
CA HIS A 49 -4.46 12.07 17.10
C HIS A 49 -3.06 12.68 17.14
N THR A 50 -2.23 12.36 18.13
CA THR A 50 -0.95 13.03 18.35
C THR A 50 0.23 12.08 18.48
N PHE A 51 1.39 12.56 18.04
CA PHE A 51 2.70 12.01 18.35
C PHE A 51 3.35 12.87 19.43
N ASP A 52 4.33 12.34 20.16
CA ASP A 52 5.23 13.18 20.96
C ASP A 52 6.06 14.11 20.03
N ALA A 53 6.56 15.21 20.59
CA ALA A 53 7.23 16.27 19.82
C ALA A 53 8.44 15.75 19.01
N THR A 54 9.25 14.89 19.63
CA THR A 54 10.44 14.30 18.99
C THR A 54 10.05 13.44 17.80
N THR A 55 9.08 12.54 17.98
CA THR A 55 8.54 11.69 16.91
C THR A 55 7.92 12.51 15.79
N GLN A 56 7.14 13.53 16.14
CA GLN A 56 6.57 14.46 15.16
C GLN A 56 7.68 15.12 14.31
N GLN A 57 8.76 15.59 14.93
CA GLN A 57 9.89 16.17 14.20
C GLN A 57 10.55 15.17 13.26
N HIS A 58 10.78 13.92 13.71
CA HIS A 58 11.33 12.87 12.86
C HIS A 58 10.43 12.54 11.66
N LEU A 59 9.12 12.39 11.89
CA LEU A 59 8.16 12.12 10.82
C LEU A 59 8.03 13.29 9.84
N LEU A 60 8.00 14.54 10.32
CA LEU A 60 7.97 15.72 9.46
C LEU A 60 9.25 15.87 8.64
N LYS A 61 10.41 15.53 9.20
CA LYS A 61 11.69 15.48 8.47
C LYS A 61 11.68 14.36 7.43
N ALA A 62 11.12 13.20 7.75
CA ALA A 62 10.98 12.08 6.82
C ALA A 62 10.05 12.41 5.65
N ILE A 63 8.89 13.04 5.94
CA ILE A 63 7.96 13.52 4.91
C ILE A 63 8.64 14.58 4.04
N GLY A 64 9.37 15.54 4.65
CA GLY A 64 10.10 16.59 3.93
C GLY A 64 9.23 17.28 2.87
N ASP A 65 9.80 17.45 1.68
CA ASP A 65 9.14 17.98 0.49
C ASP A 65 8.71 16.88 -0.50
N ASN A 66 8.62 15.64 -0.03
CA ASN A 66 8.14 14.54 -0.87
C ASN A 66 6.73 14.86 -1.38
N GLN A 67 6.52 14.63 -2.67
CA GLN A 67 5.22 14.81 -3.30
C GLN A 67 4.27 13.67 -2.94
N PHE A 68 4.82 12.46 -2.82
CA PHE A 68 4.06 11.26 -2.49
C PHE A 68 4.57 10.67 -1.17
N VAL A 69 3.63 10.27 -0.32
CA VAL A 69 3.92 9.52 0.91
C VAL A 69 3.13 8.21 0.86
N GLY A 70 3.80 7.08 1.00
CA GLY A 70 3.19 5.76 0.99
C GLY A 70 3.17 5.12 2.37
N LEU A 71 2.02 4.59 2.79
CA LEU A 71 1.89 3.71 3.94
C LEU A 71 1.55 2.28 3.46
N ALA A 72 2.60 1.47 3.38
CA ALA A 72 2.57 0.10 2.89
C ALA A 72 2.08 -0.85 3.99
N GLU A 73 0.79 -1.22 3.94
CA GLU A 73 0.11 -1.86 5.06
C GLU A 73 0.12 -3.39 5.06
N LEU A 74 -0.10 -3.94 6.26
CA LEU A 74 -0.66 -5.28 6.45
C LEU A 74 -2.10 -5.13 6.89
N HIS A 75 -3.05 -5.70 6.13
CA HIS A 75 -4.47 -5.51 6.36
C HIS A 75 -4.90 -5.80 7.81
N ARG A 76 -5.93 -5.06 8.28
CA ARG A 76 -6.63 -5.30 9.56
C ARG A 76 -5.77 -5.08 10.81
N SER A 77 -4.89 -4.07 10.78
CA SER A 77 -4.16 -3.59 11.95
C SER A 77 -4.96 -2.50 12.65
N GLN A 78 -5.25 -2.68 13.93
CA GLN A 78 -5.87 -1.62 14.72
C GLN A 78 -4.86 -0.50 14.96
N LYS A 79 -3.63 -0.86 15.34
CA LYS A 79 -2.58 0.13 15.65
C LYS A 79 -2.22 0.97 14.42
N LEU A 80 -2.14 0.37 13.24
CA LEU A 80 -1.89 1.13 12.01
C LEU A 80 -3.00 2.14 11.69
N SER A 81 -4.25 1.80 11.98
CA SER A 81 -5.37 2.73 11.77
C SER A 81 -5.27 3.94 12.71
N HIS A 82 -4.85 3.71 13.96
CA HIS A 82 -4.56 4.79 14.91
C HIS A 82 -3.36 5.63 14.44
N PHE A 83 -2.28 5.00 14.00
CA PHE A 83 -1.14 5.71 13.41
C PHE A 83 -1.58 6.55 12.21
N THR A 84 -2.38 5.99 11.31
CA THR A 84 -2.91 6.71 10.12
C THR A 84 -3.71 7.94 10.54
N THR A 85 -4.51 7.83 11.60
CA THR A 85 -5.30 8.96 12.15
C THR A 85 -4.38 10.11 12.55
N ALA A 86 -3.40 9.88 13.43
CA ALA A 86 -2.43 10.93 13.80
C ALA A 86 -1.55 11.38 12.63
N PHE A 87 -1.20 10.49 11.71
CA PHE A 87 -0.33 10.80 10.58
C PHE A 87 -0.97 11.76 9.57
N LEU A 88 -2.30 11.70 9.40
CA LEU A 88 -3.05 12.65 8.57
C LEU A 88 -2.90 14.10 9.05
N GLN A 89 -2.83 14.34 10.37
CA GLN A 89 -2.56 15.67 10.92
C GLN A 89 -1.20 16.20 10.46
N LEU A 90 -0.15 15.38 10.56
CA LEU A 90 1.19 15.76 10.09
C LEU A 90 1.21 16.03 8.58
N LEU A 91 0.58 15.16 7.80
CA LEU A 91 0.48 15.31 6.35
C LEU A 91 -0.26 16.60 5.97
N LYS A 92 -1.33 16.97 6.70
CA LYS A 92 -2.04 18.23 6.49
C LYS A 92 -1.10 19.43 6.63
N THR A 93 -0.26 19.46 7.68
CA THR A 93 0.73 20.55 7.87
C THR A 93 1.76 20.63 6.74
N LYS A 94 1.97 19.54 6.01
CA LYS A 94 2.88 19.47 4.84
C LYS A 94 2.19 19.71 3.50
N GLY A 95 0.93 20.18 3.53
CA GLY A 95 0.17 20.56 2.34
C GLY A 95 -0.49 19.39 1.61
N PHE A 96 -0.55 18.20 2.20
CA PHE A 96 -1.29 17.09 1.61
C PHE A 96 -2.80 17.36 1.71
N LYS A 97 -3.48 17.20 0.58
CA LYS A 97 -4.95 17.32 0.45
C LYS A 97 -5.59 16.08 -0.15
N ASN A 98 -4.79 15.16 -0.67
CA ASN A 98 -5.26 14.00 -1.41
C ASN A 98 -4.87 12.71 -0.69
N PHE A 99 -5.82 11.81 -0.48
CA PHE A 99 -5.62 10.54 0.21
C PHE A 99 -6.13 9.36 -0.63
N ALA A 100 -5.19 8.66 -1.25
CA ALA A 100 -5.45 7.49 -2.07
C ALA A 100 -5.46 6.19 -1.26
N LEU A 101 -6.49 5.37 -1.50
CA LEU A 101 -6.76 4.11 -0.82
C LEU A 101 -6.85 2.96 -1.83
N GLU A 102 -6.56 1.74 -1.36
CA GLU A 102 -6.79 0.48 -2.08
C GLU A 102 -8.28 0.13 -2.15
N LEU A 103 -9.08 1.02 -2.74
CA LEU A 103 -10.50 0.85 -2.96
C LEU A 103 -10.82 1.20 -4.41
N GLY A 104 -11.92 0.66 -4.92
CA GLY A 104 -12.46 1.12 -6.20
C GLY A 104 -12.84 2.60 -6.18
N PRO A 105 -12.76 3.31 -7.32
CA PRO A 105 -13.06 4.75 -7.39
C PRO A 105 -14.47 5.09 -6.87
N PHE A 106 -15.47 4.25 -7.14
CA PHE A 106 -16.84 4.46 -6.68
C PHE A 106 -17.06 3.97 -5.25
N SER A 107 -16.28 3.00 -4.77
CA SER A 107 -16.21 2.66 -3.34
C SER A 107 -15.63 3.82 -2.51
N ALA A 108 -14.58 4.49 -3.00
CA ALA A 108 -14.03 5.69 -2.37
C ALA A 108 -15.01 6.87 -2.40
N GLN A 109 -15.76 7.04 -3.50
CA GLN A 109 -16.86 8.01 -3.56
C GLN A 109 -17.92 7.71 -2.48
N THR A 110 -18.30 6.43 -2.32
CA THR A 110 -19.26 6.01 -1.29
C THR A 110 -18.75 6.34 0.11
N LEU A 111 -17.45 6.14 0.38
CA LEU A 111 -16.84 6.54 1.65
C LEU A 111 -16.81 8.06 1.85
N THR A 112 -16.56 8.82 0.78
CA THR A 112 -16.60 10.29 0.82
C THR A 112 -17.98 10.77 1.25
N GLU A 113 -19.04 10.24 0.64
CA GLU A 113 -20.42 10.56 1.05
C GLU A 113 -20.73 10.10 2.48
N ALA A 114 -20.29 8.90 2.87
CA ALA A 114 -20.52 8.37 4.21
C ALA A 114 -19.82 9.19 5.31
N SER A 115 -18.74 9.90 4.97
CA SER A 115 -17.94 10.70 5.90
C SER A 115 -18.15 12.21 5.76
N LYS A 116 -19.09 12.65 4.92
CA LYS A 116 -19.40 14.08 4.69
C LYS A 116 -19.73 14.85 5.97
N VAL A 117 -20.37 14.19 6.94
CA VAL A 117 -20.52 14.67 8.32
C VAL A 117 -19.56 13.84 9.18
N PRO A 118 -18.37 14.35 9.54
CA PRO A 118 -17.31 13.56 10.17
C PRO A 118 -17.76 12.77 11.40
N GLU A 119 -18.61 13.35 12.25
CA GLU A 119 -19.13 12.76 13.48
C GLU A 119 -19.99 11.52 13.21
N LYS A 120 -20.63 11.45 12.04
CA LYS A 120 -21.48 10.34 11.61
C LYS A 120 -20.74 9.27 10.80
N THR A 121 -19.46 9.46 10.51
CA THR A 121 -18.66 8.54 9.69
C THR A 121 -18.75 7.09 10.16
N LEU A 122 -18.54 6.83 11.46
CA LEU A 122 -18.57 5.47 12.00
C LEU A 122 -19.93 4.79 11.76
N GLU A 123 -21.01 5.50 12.11
CA GLU A 123 -22.40 5.04 12.00
C GLU A 123 -22.76 4.77 10.53
N ASN A 124 -22.41 5.70 9.63
CA ASN A 124 -22.72 5.58 8.20
C ASN A 124 -21.97 4.42 7.54
N ILE A 125 -20.69 4.24 7.84
CA ILE A 125 -19.91 3.10 7.37
C ILE A 125 -20.49 1.79 7.95
N GLN A 126 -20.91 1.78 9.21
CA GLN A 126 -21.54 0.61 9.83
C GLN A 126 -22.85 0.24 9.14
N LYS A 127 -23.70 1.22 8.81
CA LYS A 127 -24.94 1.02 8.05
C LYS A 127 -24.65 0.41 6.67
N LEU A 128 -23.69 0.95 5.93
CA LEU A 128 -23.27 0.41 4.62
C LEU A 128 -22.79 -1.03 4.74
N ASN A 129 -21.93 -1.31 5.73
CA ASN A 129 -21.41 -2.65 5.96
C ASN A 129 -22.55 -3.63 6.31
N ASN A 130 -23.48 -3.24 7.16
CA ASN A 130 -24.62 -4.09 7.54
C ASN A 130 -25.55 -4.38 6.37
N GLN A 131 -25.81 -3.39 5.52
CA GLN A 131 -26.70 -3.53 4.38
C GLN A 131 -26.14 -4.51 3.33
N TYR A 132 -24.85 -4.37 3.00
CA TYR A 132 -24.25 -5.06 1.85
C TYR A 132 -23.33 -6.24 2.21
N ARG A 133 -23.11 -6.54 3.51
CA ARG A 133 -22.22 -7.65 3.89
C ARG A 133 -22.66 -8.98 3.31
N ILE A 134 -21.67 -9.73 2.84
CA ILE A 134 -21.80 -11.14 2.47
C ILE A 134 -21.10 -11.97 3.55
N TYR A 135 -21.89 -12.68 4.36
CA TYR A 135 -21.43 -13.38 5.56
C TYR A 135 -20.65 -12.46 6.52
N ARG A 136 -19.32 -12.62 6.54
CA ARG A 136 -18.36 -11.95 7.41
C ARG A 136 -17.46 -10.96 6.64
N SER A 137 -17.82 -10.65 5.39
CA SER A 137 -17.09 -9.74 4.50
C SER A 137 -17.94 -8.52 4.19
N SER A 138 -17.36 -7.33 4.32
CA SER A 138 -17.98 -6.04 4.01
C SER A 138 -17.76 -5.66 2.53
N PRO A 139 -18.63 -4.80 1.95
CA PRO A 139 -18.41 -4.22 0.62
C PRO A 139 -17.13 -3.35 0.53
N LEU A 140 -16.66 -2.78 1.65
CA LEU A 140 -15.57 -1.81 1.72
C LEU A 140 -14.42 -2.39 2.55
N VAL A 141 -13.70 -3.37 2.00
CA VAL A 141 -12.77 -4.23 2.77
C VAL A 141 -11.58 -3.51 3.44
N PHE A 142 -11.28 -2.27 3.01
CA PHE A 142 -10.26 -1.39 3.62
C PHE A 142 -10.82 -0.31 4.55
N ALA A 143 -12.13 -0.34 4.79
CA ALA A 143 -12.85 0.52 5.73
C ALA A 143 -13.91 -0.30 6.52
N ASP A 144 -13.60 -1.57 6.82
CA ASP A 144 -14.54 -2.51 7.44
C ASP A 144 -14.31 -2.73 8.95
N ARG A 145 -13.45 -1.90 9.54
CA ARG A 145 -13.14 -1.89 10.98
C ARG A 145 -13.52 -0.57 11.63
N ILE A 146 -13.77 -0.64 12.93
CA ILE A 146 -14.07 0.56 13.73
C ILE A 146 -12.86 1.51 13.74
N ALA A 147 -11.66 0.95 13.84
CA ALA A 147 -10.44 1.73 13.78
C ALA A 147 -10.23 2.36 12.39
N ASP A 148 -10.69 1.71 11.30
CA ASP A 148 -10.57 2.30 9.96
C ASP A 148 -11.46 3.54 9.83
N ALA A 149 -12.68 3.48 10.39
CA ALA A 149 -13.59 4.62 10.41
C ALA A 149 -13.00 5.85 11.11
N ALA A 150 -12.05 5.67 12.05
CA ALA A 150 -11.37 6.77 12.71
C ALA A 150 -10.49 7.58 11.74
N PHE A 151 -9.66 6.92 10.92
CA PHE A 151 -8.84 7.65 9.95
C PHE A 151 -9.66 8.21 8.80
N ILE A 152 -10.80 7.59 8.45
CA ILE A 152 -11.73 8.15 7.45
C ILE A 152 -12.41 9.41 8.01
N LYS A 153 -12.86 9.38 9.27
CA LYS A 153 -13.39 10.56 9.97
C LYS A 153 -12.36 11.68 9.98
N GLU A 154 -11.12 11.36 10.33
CA GLU A 154 -10.03 12.32 10.41
C GLU A 154 -9.70 12.94 9.05
N ALA A 155 -9.62 12.11 8.01
CA ALA A 155 -9.41 12.57 6.64
C ALA A 155 -10.51 13.58 6.23
N SER A 156 -11.78 13.27 6.51
CA SER A 156 -12.90 14.18 6.23
C SER A 156 -12.81 15.47 7.05
N THR A 157 -12.53 15.37 8.36
CA THR A 157 -12.35 16.53 9.26
C THR A 157 -11.27 17.48 8.76
N LEU A 158 -10.18 16.92 8.21
CA LEU A 158 -9.05 17.68 7.69
C LEU A 158 -9.22 18.12 6.22
N GLY A 159 -10.34 17.78 5.59
CA GLY A 159 -10.65 18.12 4.20
C GLY A 159 -9.79 17.38 3.17
N PHE A 160 -9.38 16.14 3.46
CA PHE A 160 -8.73 15.29 2.46
C PHE A 160 -9.74 14.77 1.44
N GLN A 161 -9.35 14.78 0.17
CA GLN A 161 -10.07 14.12 -0.91
C GLN A 161 -9.69 12.65 -0.95
N LEU A 162 -10.66 11.75 -0.76
CA LEU A 162 -10.43 10.31 -0.84
C LEU A 162 -10.38 9.85 -2.30
N TRP A 163 -9.30 9.20 -2.70
CA TRP A 163 -9.15 8.58 -4.02
C TRP A 163 -9.23 7.07 -3.91
N GLY A 164 -10.00 6.43 -4.79
CA GLY A 164 -9.98 4.98 -4.96
C GLY A 164 -9.11 4.60 -6.14
N LEU A 165 -8.05 3.85 -5.89
CA LEU A 165 -7.15 3.41 -6.96
C LEU A 165 -7.46 2.02 -7.50
N ASP A 166 -8.02 1.14 -6.68
CA ASP A 166 -8.14 -0.28 -7.00
C ASP A 166 -9.38 -0.59 -7.88
N GLN A 167 -9.62 -1.86 -8.12
CA GLN A 167 -10.89 -2.39 -8.61
C GLN A 167 -12.00 -2.27 -7.55
N GLU A 168 -13.25 -2.25 -8.00
CA GLU A 168 -14.40 -2.41 -7.10
C GLU A 168 -14.41 -3.82 -6.52
N PHE A 169 -14.58 -3.92 -5.20
CA PHE A 169 -14.46 -5.20 -4.51
C PHE A 169 -15.58 -6.16 -4.90
N ILE A 170 -15.28 -7.45 -5.06
CA ILE A 170 -16.26 -8.48 -5.48
C ILE A 170 -17.57 -8.51 -4.66
N TYR A 171 -17.54 -8.10 -3.38
CA TYR A 171 -18.73 -8.06 -2.52
C TYR A 171 -19.42 -6.68 -2.46
N SER A 172 -18.98 -5.72 -3.28
CA SER A 172 -19.58 -4.39 -3.39
C SER A 172 -20.58 -4.26 -4.55
N TYR A 173 -20.69 -5.25 -5.44
CA TYR A 173 -21.49 -5.09 -6.66
C TYR A 173 -22.97 -4.78 -6.41
N GLU A 174 -23.56 -5.29 -5.33
CA GLU A 174 -24.93 -4.94 -4.94
C GLU A 174 -25.07 -3.46 -4.59
N MET A 175 -24.08 -2.90 -3.88
CA MET A 175 -24.00 -1.47 -3.56
C MET A 175 -23.92 -0.62 -4.84
N HIS A 176 -23.16 -1.06 -5.84
CA HIS A 176 -23.07 -0.35 -7.12
C HIS A 176 -24.35 -0.44 -7.94
N LEU A 177 -25.08 -1.56 -7.92
CA LEU A 177 -26.39 -1.65 -8.56
C LEU A 177 -27.41 -0.70 -7.92
N ASP A 178 -27.43 -0.60 -6.58
CA ASP A 178 -28.28 0.37 -5.87
C ASP A 178 -27.91 1.80 -6.26
N ALA A 179 -26.61 2.10 -6.36
CA ALA A 179 -26.12 3.42 -6.71
C ALA A 179 -26.39 3.79 -8.18
N LEU A 180 -26.38 2.81 -9.10
CA LEU A 180 -26.80 2.99 -10.49
C LEU A 180 -28.31 3.21 -10.57
N TYR A 181 -29.12 2.37 -9.92
CA TYR A 181 -30.58 2.50 -9.95
C TYR A 181 -31.07 3.88 -9.49
N LYS A 182 -30.37 4.50 -8.52
CA LYS A 182 -30.65 5.89 -8.09
C LYS A 182 -30.48 6.93 -9.22
N LEU A 183 -29.61 6.68 -10.20
CA LEU A 183 -29.33 7.57 -11.34
C LEU A 183 -30.31 7.40 -12.51
N LEU A 184 -31.22 6.42 -12.47
CA LEU A 184 -32.25 6.27 -13.49
C LEU A 184 -33.26 7.41 -13.41
N THR A 185 -33.46 8.10 -14.52
CA THR A 185 -34.49 9.13 -14.69
C THR A 185 -35.89 8.51 -14.81
N ASN A 186 -36.03 7.41 -15.56
CA ASN A 186 -37.27 6.67 -15.70
C ASN A 186 -37.18 5.29 -15.01
N LYS A 187 -37.94 5.11 -13.93
CA LYS A 187 -38.03 3.86 -13.17
C LYS A 187 -39.35 3.13 -13.47
N ASN A 188 -39.64 2.92 -14.75
CA ASN A 188 -40.80 2.14 -15.18
C ASN A 188 -40.74 0.70 -14.65
N GLN A 189 -41.87 -0.01 -14.67
CA GLN A 189 -42.00 -1.35 -14.08
C GLN A 189 -40.94 -2.34 -14.60
N GLN A 190 -40.59 -2.27 -15.88
CA GLN A 190 -39.56 -3.12 -16.48
C GLN A 190 -38.18 -2.85 -15.85
N ALA A 191 -37.78 -1.58 -15.72
CA ALA A 191 -36.52 -1.21 -15.08
C ALA A 191 -36.48 -1.62 -13.60
N GLN A 192 -37.60 -1.47 -12.87
CA GLN A 192 -37.69 -1.91 -11.47
C GLN A 192 -37.53 -3.43 -11.34
N ASN A 193 -38.22 -4.20 -12.19
CA ASN A 193 -38.16 -5.66 -12.19
C ASN A 193 -36.74 -6.15 -12.52
N LEU A 194 -36.11 -5.56 -13.54
CA LEU A 194 -34.75 -5.90 -13.94
C LEU A 194 -33.75 -5.62 -12.80
N TYR A 195 -33.84 -4.44 -12.17
CA TYR A 195 -33.01 -4.09 -11.01
C TYR A 195 -33.19 -5.06 -9.84
N LYS A 196 -34.43 -5.38 -9.44
CA LYS A 196 -34.72 -6.32 -8.34
C LYS A 196 -34.16 -7.72 -8.62
N ASN A 197 -34.33 -8.20 -9.85
CA ASN A 197 -33.81 -9.51 -10.29
C ASN A 197 -32.28 -9.53 -10.25
N LEU A 198 -31.63 -8.50 -10.78
CA LEU A 198 -30.17 -8.37 -10.78
C LEU A 198 -29.61 -8.30 -9.37
N LYS A 199 -30.23 -7.53 -8.47
CA LYS A 199 -29.81 -7.43 -7.06
C LYS A 199 -29.79 -8.82 -6.40
N THR A 200 -30.85 -9.60 -6.61
CA THR A 200 -30.95 -10.98 -6.12
C THR A 200 -29.89 -11.89 -6.74
N LYS A 201 -29.69 -11.82 -8.06
CA LYS A 201 -28.70 -12.62 -8.81
C LYS A 201 -27.28 -12.33 -8.35
N VAL A 202 -26.91 -11.04 -8.23
CA VAL A 202 -25.62 -10.59 -7.75
C VAL A 202 -25.37 -11.06 -6.32
N ARG A 203 -26.32 -10.85 -5.39
CA ARG A 203 -26.17 -11.27 -3.99
C ARG A 203 -26.04 -12.79 -3.85
N LYS A 204 -26.84 -13.57 -4.59
CA LYS A 204 -26.75 -15.05 -4.61
C LYS A 204 -25.40 -15.52 -5.19
N GLY A 205 -24.96 -14.93 -6.30
CA GLY A 205 -23.68 -15.24 -6.93
C GLY A 205 -22.49 -14.93 -6.02
N ALA A 206 -22.48 -13.77 -5.37
CA ALA A 206 -21.44 -13.41 -4.38
C ALA A 206 -21.40 -14.40 -3.21
N LYS A 207 -22.56 -14.80 -2.67
CA LYS A 207 -22.66 -15.84 -1.64
C LYS A 207 -22.13 -17.21 -2.10
N LYS A 208 -22.36 -17.58 -3.35
CA LYS A 208 -21.84 -18.83 -3.95
C LYS A 208 -20.31 -18.76 -4.13
N SER A 209 -19.80 -17.65 -4.65
CA SER A 209 -18.36 -17.40 -4.81
C SER A 209 -17.62 -17.46 -3.47
N ALA A 210 -18.20 -16.87 -2.41
CA ALA A 210 -17.64 -16.93 -1.07
C ALA A 210 -17.56 -18.35 -0.48
N ARG A 211 -18.41 -19.28 -0.92
CA ARG A 211 -18.41 -20.70 -0.49
C ARG A 211 -17.53 -21.60 -1.37
N SER A 212 -17.35 -21.25 -2.65
CA SER A 212 -16.64 -22.07 -3.61
C SER A 212 -15.71 -21.24 -4.49
N ARG A 213 -14.40 -21.48 -4.34
CA ARG A 213 -13.36 -20.88 -5.19
C ARG A 213 -13.41 -21.35 -6.66
N LYS A 214 -14.19 -22.40 -6.96
CA LYS A 214 -14.35 -22.91 -8.33
C LYS A 214 -15.45 -22.17 -9.11
N TYR A 215 -16.28 -21.37 -8.45
CA TYR A 215 -17.34 -20.65 -9.12
C TYR A 215 -16.79 -19.37 -9.77
N ALA A 216 -16.73 -19.35 -11.11
CA ALA A 216 -16.27 -18.24 -11.93
C ALA A 216 -17.29 -17.09 -11.98
N TYR A 217 -17.59 -16.53 -10.80
CA TYR A 217 -18.64 -15.56 -10.59
C TYR A 217 -18.47 -14.32 -11.47
N ASN A 218 -17.25 -13.78 -11.54
CA ASN A 218 -17.00 -12.56 -12.28
C ASN A 218 -17.08 -12.80 -13.79
N CYS A 219 -16.60 -13.96 -14.26
CA CYS A 219 -16.78 -14.35 -15.66
C CYS A 219 -18.27 -14.49 -16.02
N THR A 220 -19.08 -15.08 -15.15
CA THR A 220 -20.54 -15.18 -15.36
C THR A 220 -21.22 -13.81 -15.43
N LEU A 221 -20.80 -12.84 -14.61
CA LEU A 221 -21.36 -11.49 -14.66
C LEU A 221 -21.07 -10.77 -15.98
N GLN A 222 -19.86 -10.95 -16.54
CA GLN A 222 -19.49 -10.36 -17.83
C GLN A 222 -20.41 -10.82 -18.97
N GLN A 223 -20.87 -12.05 -18.92
CA GLN A 223 -21.72 -12.69 -19.93
C GLN A 223 -23.23 -12.48 -19.68
N SER A 224 -23.63 -11.80 -18.60
CA SER A 224 -25.04 -11.71 -18.22
C SER A 224 -25.81 -10.73 -19.10
N GLU A 225 -26.73 -11.24 -19.94
CA GLU A 225 -27.63 -10.42 -20.76
C GLU A 225 -28.46 -9.44 -19.93
N ASP A 226 -29.00 -9.88 -18.78
CA ASP A 226 -29.76 -9.02 -17.86
C ASP A 226 -28.96 -7.77 -17.45
N LEU A 227 -27.65 -7.93 -17.23
CA LEU A 227 -26.79 -6.81 -16.84
C LEU A 227 -26.57 -5.86 -18.01
N GLN A 228 -26.40 -6.37 -19.23
CA GLN A 228 -26.28 -5.53 -20.42
C GLN A 228 -27.59 -4.78 -20.69
N LYS A 229 -28.75 -5.44 -20.57
CA LYS A 229 -30.07 -4.81 -20.66
C LYS A 229 -30.23 -3.69 -19.62
N PHE A 230 -29.78 -3.92 -18.39
CA PHE A 230 -29.87 -2.90 -17.33
C PHE A 230 -28.91 -1.74 -17.57
N PHE A 231 -27.68 -2.02 -18.00
CA PHE A 231 -26.68 -0.99 -18.32
C PHE A 231 -27.08 -0.14 -19.52
N ALA A 232 -27.80 -0.70 -20.49
CA ALA A 232 -28.33 0.05 -21.64
C ALA A 232 -29.31 1.17 -21.23
N LEU A 233 -29.99 1.04 -20.08
CA LEU A 233 -30.88 2.07 -19.54
C LEU A 233 -30.15 3.38 -19.15
N PHE A 234 -28.82 3.36 -19.09
CA PHE A 234 -27.99 4.49 -18.68
C PHE A 234 -27.30 5.19 -19.85
N LYS A 235 -27.64 4.86 -21.11
CA LYS A 235 -27.04 5.49 -22.29
C LYS A 235 -27.15 7.02 -22.21
N GLY A 236 -26.00 7.71 -22.33
CA GLY A 236 -25.92 9.17 -22.25
C GLY A 236 -25.74 9.73 -20.83
N ASN A 237 -25.86 8.90 -19.78
CA ASN A 237 -25.55 9.31 -18.42
C ASN A 237 -24.06 9.05 -18.11
N LYS A 238 -23.21 10.06 -18.30
CA LYS A 238 -21.75 9.96 -18.12
C LYS A 238 -21.32 9.41 -16.76
N ALA A 239 -22.02 9.79 -15.68
CA ALA A 239 -21.71 9.31 -14.32
C ALA A 239 -22.01 7.83 -14.16
N ALA A 240 -23.14 7.36 -14.69
CA ALA A 240 -23.51 5.96 -14.69
C ALA A 240 -22.58 5.14 -15.60
N GLU A 241 -22.26 5.63 -16.80
CA GLU A 241 -21.34 4.99 -17.74
C GLU A 241 -19.94 4.80 -17.15
N ALA A 242 -19.41 5.79 -16.44
CA ALA A 242 -18.14 5.68 -15.74
C ALA A 242 -18.16 4.59 -14.66
N ARG A 243 -19.26 4.49 -13.90
CA ARG A 243 -19.44 3.44 -12.88
C ARG A 243 -19.57 2.05 -13.49
N ILE A 244 -20.33 1.93 -14.57
CA ILE A 244 -20.47 0.68 -15.33
C ILE A 244 -19.10 0.23 -15.88
N LYS A 245 -18.30 1.17 -16.42
CA LYS A 245 -16.94 0.87 -16.90
C LYS A 245 -16.04 0.34 -15.78
N ALA A 246 -16.03 0.99 -14.62
CA ALA A 246 -15.23 0.53 -13.48
C ALA A 246 -15.66 -0.86 -12.99
N MET A 247 -16.97 -1.15 -12.94
CA MET A 247 -17.48 -2.49 -12.62
C MET A 247 -17.02 -3.53 -13.64
N LYS A 248 -17.14 -3.23 -14.95
CA LYS A 248 -16.71 -4.14 -16.03
C LYS A 248 -15.21 -4.46 -15.96
N ILE A 249 -14.36 -3.46 -15.72
CA ILE A 249 -12.91 -3.66 -15.53
C ILE A 249 -12.64 -4.52 -14.29
N SER A 250 -13.35 -4.27 -13.19
CA SER A 250 -13.21 -5.07 -11.96
C SER A 250 -13.57 -6.53 -12.19
N TRP A 251 -14.66 -6.79 -12.93
CA TRP A 251 -15.03 -8.15 -13.34
C TRP A 251 -13.98 -8.80 -14.22
N GLU A 252 -13.36 -8.05 -15.14
CA GLU A 252 -12.31 -8.58 -15.98
C GLU A 252 -11.09 -9.01 -15.17
N ILE A 253 -10.64 -8.16 -14.24
CA ILE A 253 -9.52 -8.50 -13.37
C ILE A 253 -9.81 -9.77 -12.58
N TYR A 254 -10.95 -9.84 -11.90
CA TYR A 254 -11.32 -11.02 -11.12
C TYR A 254 -11.55 -12.26 -11.99
N CYS A 255 -12.17 -12.13 -13.16
CA CYS A 255 -12.37 -13.25 -14.08
C CYS A 255 -11.02 -13.80 -14.58
N ARG A 256 -10.06 -12.93 -14.88
CA ARG A 256 -8.69 -13.33 -15.20
C ARG A 256 -8.03 -14.06 -14.04
N GLU A 257 -8.21 -13.61 -12.79
CA GLU A 257 -7.70 -14.33 -11.61
C GLU A 257 -8.38 -15.70 -11.41
N GLU A 258 -9.71 -15.78 -11.58
CA GLU A 258 -10.48 -17.04 -11.58
C GLU A 258 -9.96 -18.02 -12.65
N GLN A 259 -9.55 -17.52 -13.81
CA GLN A 259 -8.97 -18.29 -14.92
C GLN A 259 -7.44 -18.45 -14.84
N ARG A 260 -6.76 -17.92 -13.81
CA ARG A 260 -5.29 -17.90 -13.67
C ARG A 260 -4.55 -17.20 -14.83
N LYS A 261 -5.16 -16.19 -15.44
CA LYS A 261 -4.64 -15.41 -16.59
C LYS A 261 -4.12 -14.01 -16.22
N ARG A 262 -3.05 -13.94 -15.41
CA ARG A 262 -2.30 -12.70 -15.08
C ARG A 262 -3.19 -11.47 -14.75
N GLY A 263 -4.28 -11.63 -13.99
CA GLY A 263 -5.17 -10.53 -13.61
C GLY A 263 -4.46 -9.45 -12.78
N SER A 264 -3.44 -9.82 -12.03
CA SER A 264 -2.70 -8.95 -11.12
C SER A 264 -1.97 -7.81 -11.84
N GLN A 265 -1.45 -8.03 -13.05
CA GLN A 265 -0.84 -6.94 -13.83
C GLN A 265 -1.91 -6.00 -14.40
N LEU A 266 -3.08 -6.53 -14.78
CA LEU A 266 -4.22 -5.69 -15.20
C LEU A 266 -4.70 -4.82 -14.03
N ARG A 267 -4.80 -5.39 -12.82
CA ARG A 267 -5.11 -4.65 -11.59
C ARG A 267 -4.13 -3.52 -11.32
N ALA A 268 -2.83 -3.81 -11.38
CA ALA A 268 -1.77 -2.82 -11.21
C ALA A 268 -1.85 -1.70 -12.26
N ASN A 269 -2.11 -2.04 -13.52
CA ASN A 269 -2.29 -1.05 -14.58
C ASN A 269 -3.52 -0.17 -14.33
N TYR A 270 -4.62 -0.75 -13.84
CA TYR A 270 -5.81 0.00 -13.48
C TYR A 270 -5.56 0.95 -12.30
N MET A 271 -4.81 0.53 -11.27
CA MET A 271 -4.39 1.40 -10.17
C MET A 271 -3.56 2.60 -10.62
N LYS A 272 -2.61 2.38 -11.53
CA LYS A 272 -1.79 3.47 -12.11
C LYS A 272 -2.66 4.44 -12.92
N HIS A 273 -3.58 3.92 -13.73
CA HIS A 273 -4.50 4.73 -14.52
C HIS A 273 -5.43 5.59 -13.64
N ASN A 274 -6.01 5.00 -12.59
CA ASN A 274 -6.85 5.73 -11.64
C ASN A 274 -6.04 6.81 -10.91
N PHE A 275 -4.81 6.50 -10.50
CA PHE A 275 -3.92 7.48 -9.88
C PHE A 275 -3.65 8.66 -10.82
N ASP A 276 -3.23 8.40 -12.06
CA ASP A 276 -2.91 9.47 -13.02
C ASP A 276 -4.13 10.31 -13.39
N SER A 277 -5.31 9.69 -13.49
CA SER A 277 -6.57 10.40 -13.73
C SER A 277 -6.89 11.35 -12.59
N MET A 278 -6.86 10.88 -11.34
CA MET A 278 -7.13 11.71 -10.16
C MET A 278 -6.07 12.78 -9.94
N TYR A 279 -4.79 12.45 -10.17
CA TYR A 279 -3.70 13.40 -10.11
C TYR A 279 -3.85 14.51 -11.14
N THR A 280 -4.26 14.19 -12.37
CA THR A 280 -4.50 15.18 -13.43
C THR A 280 -5.63 16.13 -13.03
N LEU A 281 -6.71 15.62 -12.44
CA LEU A 281 -7.81 16.44 -11.93
C LEU A 281 -7.36 17.35 -10.77
N ALA A 282 -6.56 16.83 -9.84
CA ALA A 282 -6.02 17.65 -8.75
C ALA A 282 -5.05 18.72 -9.26
N ALA A 283 -4.25 18.41 -10.27
CA ALA A 283 -3.30 19.35 -10.89
C ALA A 283 -3.97 20.54 -11.59
N GLN A 284 -5.27 20.48 -11.87
CA GLN A 284 -6.04 21.63 -12.36
C GLN A 284 -6.25 22.70 -11.28
N LYS A 285 -6.12 22.35 -10.00
CA LYS A 285 -6.40 23.22 -8.85
C LYS A 285 -5.21 23.41 -7.91
N GLU A 286 -4.24 22.50 -7.98
CA GLU A 286 -3.09 22.45 -7.09
C GLU A 286 -1.82 22.36 -7.93
N THR A 287 -0.89 23.29 -7.73
CA THR A 287 0.46 23.16 -8.28
C THR A 287 1.14 21.99 -7.59
N MET A 288 1.49 20.95 -8.36
CA MET A 288 2.19 19.76 -7.88
C MET A 288 1.44 19.05 -6.73
N PRO A 289 0.26 18.45 -7.00
CA PRO A 289 -0.57 17.82 -5.97
C PRO A 289 0.22 16.84 -5.10
N LYS A 290 0.13 17.00 -3.78
CA LYS A 290 0.70 16.07 -2.81
C LYS A 290 -0.30 15.00 -2.43
N VAL A 291 0.12 13.73 -2.47
CA VAL A 291 -0.78 12.57 -2.31
C VAL A 291 -0.26 11.61 -1.26
N PHE A 292 -1.08 11.35 -0.24
CA PHE A 292 -0.87 10.26 0.70
C PHE A 292 -1.51 8.99 0.13
N VAL A 293 -0.78 7.87 0.13
CA VAL A 293 -1.21 6.61 -0.47
C VAL A 293 -1.14 5.51 0.58
N LYS A 294 -2.26 4.87 0.91
CA LYS A 294 -2.31 3.71 1.82
C LYS A 294 -2.88 2.50 1.11
N MET A 295 -2.07 1.46 1.00
CA MET A 295 -2.43 0.20 0.34
C MET A 295 -1.54 -0.93 0.83
N GLY A 296 -1.94 -2.16 0.55
CA GLY A 296 -1.22 -3.39 0.86
C GLY A 296 0.21 -3.29 0.36
N SER A 297 1.15 -3.74 1.20
CA SER A 297 2.56 -3.39 1.01
C SER A 297 3.12 -3.76 -0.36
N VAL A 298 2.69 -4.88 -0.93
CA VAL A 298 3.13 -5.36 -2.24
C VAL A 298 2.87 -4.38 -3.37
N HIS A 299 1.87 -3.51 -3.23
CA HIS A 299 1.53 -2.48 -4.22
C HIS A 299 2.41 -1.22 -4.12
N LEU A 300 3.13 -1.02 -3.01
CA LEU A 300 3.97 0.17 -2.77
C LEU A 300 5.47 -0.11 -2.81
N THR A 301 5.90 -1.22 -3.41
CA THR A 301 7.33 -1.45 -3.67
C THR A 301 7.86 -0.42 -4.66
N ARG A 302 9.01 0.20 -4.38
CA ARG A 302 9.64 1.18 -5.31
C ARG A 302 10.05 0.61 -6.67
N GLY A 303 10.19 -0.71 -6.76
CA GLY A 303 10.42 -1.42 -8.02
C GLY A 303 9.40 -2.53 -8.22
N ILE A 304 9.75 -3.48 -9.08
CA ILE A 304 8.95 -4.67 -9.36
C ILE A 304 8.62 -5.39 -8.05
N SER A 305 7.34 -5.72 -7.86
CA SER A 305 6.87 -6.38 -6.64
C SER A 305 7.41 -7.81 -6.52
N PRO A 306 7.31 -8.47 -5.34
CA PRO A 306 7.75 -9.87 -5.16
C PRO A 306 7.06 -10.85 -6.13
N TYR A 307 5.92 -10.46 -6.70
CA TYR A 307 5.14 -11.24 -7.66
C TYR A 307 5.44 -10.89 -9.13
N ARG A 308 6.52 -10.14 -9.39
CA ARG A 308 6.93 -9.67 -10.72
C ARG A 308 5.91 -8.77 -11.39
N ILE A 309 5.23 -7.93 -10.59
CA ILE A 309 4.23 -6.98 -11.07
C ILE A 309 4.82 -5.57 -11.06
N HIS A 310 4.64 -4.84 -12.16
CA HIS A 310 4.96 -3.42 -12.25
C HIS A 310 3.81 -2.61 -11.65
N ASP A 311 3.93 -2.33 -10.36
CA ASP A 311 2.84 -1.89 -9.49
C ASP A 311 2.84 -0.38 -9.19
N ALA A 312 1.91 0.08 -8.35
CA ALA A 312 1.71 1.49 -8.04
C ALA A 312 2.96 2.15 -7.43
N GLY A 313 3.71 1.47 -6.55
CA GLY A 313 4.91 2.03 -5.92
C GLY A 313 6.03 2.34 -6.90
N GLU A 314 6.23 1.50 -7.92
CA GLU A 314 7.18 1.73 -9.00
C GLU A 314 6.76 2.95 -9.82
N HIS A 315 5.47 3.03 -10.17
CA HIS A 315 4.88 4.16 -10.89
C HIS A 315 5.03 5.48 -10.13
N LEU A 316 4.72 5.49 -8.83
CA LEU A 316 4.86 6.67 -7.97
C LEU A 316 6.32 7.10 -7.83
N THR A 317 7.24 6.14 -7.76
CA THR A 317 8.69 6.42 -7.75
C THR A 317 9.11 7.10 -9.05
N ALA A 318 8.71 6.57 -10.20
CA ALA A 318 9.04 7.12 -11.50
C ALA A 318 8.41 8.52 -11.71
N LYS A 319 7.14 8.70 -11.30
CA LYS A 319 6.44 9.98 -11.41
C LYS A 319 7.06 11.05 -10.50
N ALA A 320 7.39 10.72 -9.26
CA ALA A 320 8.08 11.64 -8.36
C ALA A 320 9.41 12.10 -8.95
N LYS A 321 10.21 11.16 -9.48
CA LYS A 321 11.47 11.45 -10.17
C LYS A 321 11.25 12.37 -11.38
N LYS A 322 10.26 12.08 -12.23
CA LYS A 322 9.91 12.92 -13.39
C LYS A 322 9.54 14.35 -12.99
N ASN A 323 8.91 14.51 -11.82
CA ASN A 323 8.53 15.81 -11.28
C ASN A 323 9.66 16.51 -10.50
N ASN A 324 10.87 15.93 -10.43
CA ASN A 324 11.97 16.40 -9.58
C ASN A 324 11.59 16.49 -8.09
N THR A 325 10.80 15.53 -7.61
CA THR A 325 10.37 15.42 -6.21
C THR A 325 10.72 14.04 -5.64
N GLY A 326 10.20 13.73 -4.45
CA GLY A 326 10.36 12.43 -3.81
C GLY A 326 9.06 11.67 -3.56
N PHE A 327 9.21 10.35 -3.46
CA PHE A 327 8.23 9.42 -2.92
C PHE A 327 8.87 8.74 -1.72
N ILE A 328 8.27 8.87 -0.54
CA ILE A 328 8.75 8.26 0.71
C ILE A 328 7.76 7.19 1.18
N THR A 329 8.26 6.03 1.58
CA THR A 329 7.41 4.88 1.95
C THR A 329 7.68 4.36 3.36
N PHE A 330 6.61 4.12 4.11
CA PHE A 330 6.60 3.51 5.43
C PHE A 330 6.03 2.09 5.33
N ARG A 331 6.89 1.07 5.46
CA ARG A 331 6.50 -0.34 5.47
C ARG A 331 6.05 -0.76 6.84
N HIS A 332 4.75 -0.98 6.98
CA HIS A 332 4.19 -1.54 8.20
C HIS A 332 4.44 -3.04 8.28
N LEU A 333 5.08 -3.47 9.36
CA LEU A 333 5.29 -4.87 9.74
C LEU A 333 4.72 -5.11 11.15
N ARG A 334 4.68 -6.36 11.61
CA ARG A 334 4.26 -6.69 12.98
C ARG A 334 5.24 -7.67 13.60
N ARG A 335 5.82 -7.31 14.74
CA ARG A 335 6.49 -8.28 15.61
C ARG A 335 5.51 -8.90 16.59
N PHE A 336 4.66 -8.10 17.23
CA PHE A 336 3.76 -8.59 18.26
C PHE A 336 2.30 -8.47 17.83
N ARG A 337 1.52 -9.53 18.06
CA ARG A 337 0.07 -9.52 17.81
C ARG A 337 -0.69 -10.38 18.81
N ASN A 338 -1.72 -9.81 19.43
CA ASN A 338 -2.54 -10.46 20.46
C ASN A 338 -1.66 -11.12 21.55
N GLY A 339 -0.58 -10.45 21.95
CA GLY A 339 0.37 -10.92 22.96
C GLY A 339 1.46 -11.87 22.45
N LYS A 340 1.33 -12.41 21.23
CA LYS A 340 2.28 -13.37 20.64
C LYS A 340 3.42 -12.64 19.90
N ASP A 341 4.65 -13.14 20.04
CA ASP A 341 5.79 -12.75 19.19
C ASP A 341 5.73 -13.54 17.87
N LEU A 342 5.82 -12.82 16.75
CA LEU A 342 5.74 -13.33 15.38
C LEU A 342 7.12 -13.51 14.75
N ILE A 343 8.23 -13.28 15.46
CA ILE A 343 9.59 -13.38 14.93
C ILE A 343 9.92 -14.77 14.36
N THR A 344 9.25 -15.83 14.82
CA THR A 344 9.38 -17.21 14.33
C THR A 344 8.22 -17.63 13.43
N HIS A 345 7.27 -16.75 13.12
CA HIS A 345 6.08 -17.10 12.36
C HIS A 345 6.43 -17.54 10.93
N LYS A 346 5.87 -18.65 10.49
CA LYS A 346 6.05 -19.16 9.12
C LYS A 346 5.60 -18.12 8.08
N GLY A 347 6.41 -17.86 7.08
CA GLY A 347 6.16 -16.83 6.05
C GLY A 347 6.77 -15.46 6.36
N TRP A 348 7.34 -15.26 7.55
CA TRP A 348 7.99 -14.00 7.94
C TRP A 348 9.53 -14.09 7.91
N GLN A 349 10.08 -15.18 7.37
CA GLN A 349 11.53 -15.40 7.35
C GLN A 349 12.28 -14.28 6.62
N SER A 350 11.68 -13.71 5.56
CA SER A 350 12.25 -12.61 4.78
C SER A 350 12.38 -11.28 5.54
N VAL A 351 11.61 -11.12 6.62
CA VAL A 351 11.56 -9.88 7.41
C VAL A 351 12.02 -10.11 8.85
N LYS A 352 12.47 -11.33 9.20
CA LYS A 352 12.84 -11.70 10.58
C LYS A 352 13.86 -10.75 11.19
N LEU A 353 14.92 -10.43 10.43
CA LEU A 353 15.94 -9.47 10.86
C LEU A 353 15.34 -8.07 11.04
N LEU A 354 14.52 -7.61 10.08
CA LEU A 354 13.92 -6.29 10.14
C LEU A 354 13.01 -6.15 11.36
N ILE A 355 12.18 -7.15 11.66
CA ILE A 355 11.28 -7.07 12.82
C ILE A 355 11.97 -7.29 14.17
N SER A 356 13.25 -7.68 14.22
CA SER A 356 13.95 -8.01 15.47
C SER A 356 14.10 -6.82 16.43
N VAL A 357 14.07 -5.60 15.90
CA VAL A 357 14.14 -4.37 16.70
C VAL A 357 12.80 -3.95 17.31
N GLY A 358 11.68 -4.57 16.89
CA GLY A 358 10.34 -4.20 17.35
C GLY A 358 10.16 -4.38 18.87
N LYS A 359 9.45 -3.45 19.52
CA LYS A 359 9.13 -3.49 20.96
C LYS A 359 7.66 -3.81 21.21
N LYS A 360 7.35 -4.42 22.36
CA LYS A 360 5.98 -4.89 22.67
C LYS A 360 5.06 -3.76 23.11
N ASP A 361 5.61 -2.71 23.69
CA ASP A 361 4.90 -1.61 24.36
C ASP A 361 5.15 -0.24 23.70
N GLN A 362 5.99 -0.18 22.66
CA GLN A 362 6.33 1.02 21.91
C GLN A 362 6.25 0.78 20.40
N TRP A 363 5.95 1.84 19.66
CA TRP A 363 6.19 1.87 18.22
C TRP A 363 7.68 1.86 17.93
N THR A 364 8.04 1.32 16.79
CA THR A 364 9.41 1.28 16.27
C THR A 364 9.42 1.83 14.86
N LEU A 365 10.20 2.89 14.64
CA LEU A 365 10.44 3.46 13.31
C LEU A 365 11.92 3.35 12.99
N THR A 366 12.26 2.61 11.94
CA THR A 366 13.64 2.43 11.48
C THR A 366 13.83 3.04 10.10
N ASP A 367 14.80 3.93 9.96
CA ASP A 367 15.21 4.46 8.66
C ASP A 367 16.10 3.44 7.94
N LEU A 368 15.63 2.92 6.80
CA LEU A 368 16.35 1.90 6.03
C LEU A 368 17.30 2.52 5.01
N ARG A 369 17.21 3.83 4.75
CA ARG A 369 17.96 4.51 3.69
C ARG A 369 19.48 4.48 3.95
N PRO A 370 19.99 4.75 5.17
CA PRO A 370 21.43 4.66 5.45
C PRO A 370 22.03 3.27 5.19
N LEU A 371 21.22 2.21 5.31
CA LEU A 371 21.67 0.84 5.05
C LEU A 371 21.86 0.56 3.55
N ARG A 372 21.12 1.25 2.68
CA ARG A 372 21.23 1.06 1.22
C ARG A 372 22.61 1.39 0.72
N ASP A 373 23.19 2.50 1.19
CA ASP A 373 24.49 2.96 0.73
C ASP A 373 25.61 2.06 1.24
N LYS A 374 25.53 1.64 2.52
CA LYS A 374 26.43 0.62 3.08
C LYS A 374 26.36 -0.70 2.31
N ILE A 375 25.17 -1.14 1.89
CA ILE A 375 24.99 -2.36 1.10
C ILE A 375 25.50 -2.19 -0.34
N LYS A 376 25.28 -1.04 -0.98
CA LYS A 376 25.79 -0.76 -2.34
C LYS A 376 27.31 -0.74 -2.38
N ASN A 377 27.94 -0.18 -1.34
CA ASN A 377 29.39 -0.04 -1.23
C ASN A 377 30.08 -1.30 -0.68
N GLY A 378 29.36 -2.40 -0.47
CA GLY A 378 29.92 -3.66 0.03
C GLY A 378 30.30 -3.65 1.53
N LEU A 379 30.05 -2.55 2.24
CA LEU A 379 30.32 -2.45 3.69
C LEU A 379 29.40 -3.34 4.52
N LEU A 380 28.17 -3.57 4.04
CA LEU A 380 27.21 -4.49 4.63
C LEU A 380 26.73 -5.52 3.61
N VAL A 381 26.68 -6.79 4.01
CA VAL A 381 26.07 -7.87 3.21
C VAL A 381 24.84 -8.45 3.89
N THR A 382 23.84 -8.78 3.08
CA THR A 382 22.58 -9.37 3.56
C THR A 382 21.97 -10.27 2.49
N ASP A 383 21.00 -11.10 2.87
CA ASP A 383 20.34 -11.99 1.94
C ASP A 383 19.44 -11.24 0.94
N LYS A 384 19.11 -11.87 -0.19
CA LYS A 384 18.33 -11.26 -1.27
C LYS A 384 16.97 -10.72 -0.80
N ARG A 385 16.33 -11.35 0.18
CA ARG A 385 14.98 -10.97 0.64
C ARG A 385 15.06 -9.76 1.58
N THR A 386 16.02 -9.74 2.50
CA THR A 386 16.27 -8.55 3.34
C THR A 386 16.72 -7.36 2.48
N LYS A 387 17.60 -7.60 1.50
CA LYS A 387 18.00 -6.57 0.53
C LYS A 387 16.80 -6.03 -0.24
N PHE A 388 15.90 -6.90 -0.70
CA PHE A 388 14.67 -6.48 -1.38
C PHE A 388 13.84 -5.52 -0.52
N GLU A 389 13.59 -5.85 0.76
CA GLU A 389 12.80 -5.00 1.66
C GLU A 389 13.48 -3.64 1.91
N ILE A 390 14.79 -3.62 2.17
CA ILE A 390 15.57 -2.37 2.39
C ILE A 390 15.51 -1.44 1.17
N PHE A 391 15.58 -1.99 -0.04
CA PHE A 391 15.54 -1.21 -1.28
C PHE A 391 14.11 -0.87 -1.74
N SER A 392 13.11 -1.63 -1.28
CA SER A 392 11.71 -1.41 -1.65
C SER A 392 11.03 -0.34 -0.80
N TYR A 393 11.49 -0.10 0.44
CA TYR A 393 10.86 0.82 1.38
C TYR A 393 11.85 1.69 2.13
N ASP A 394 11.46 2.93 2.42
CA ASP A 394 12.34 3.93 3.04
C ASP A 394 12.39 3.79 4.57
N PHE A 395 11.24 3.51 5.17
CA PHE A 395 11.12 3.28 6.60
C PHE A 395 10.45 1.94 6.87
N MET A 396 10.86 1.31 7.95
CA MET A 396 10.09 0.24 8.58
C MET A 396 9.33 0.81 9.78
N LEU A 397 8.04 0.48 9.86
CA LEU A 397 7.15 0.86 10.96
C LEU A 397 6.61 -0.41 11.62
N ILE A 398 6.92 -0.62 12.90
CA ILE A 398 6.40 -1.75 13.69
C ILE A 398 5.57 -1.18 14.83
N PRO A 399 4.30 -1.59 14.98
CA PRO A 399 3.49 -1.17 16.11
C PRO A 399 3.95 -1.85 17.40
N PRO A 400 3.55 -1.30 18.57
CA PRO A 400 3.47 -2.11 19.78
C PRO A 400 2.52 -3.29 19.55
N ASN A 401 2.32 -4.15 20.55
CA ASN A 401 1.43 -5.30 20.47
C ASN A 401 0.10 -4.95 19.77
N ASP A 402 -0.05 -5.46 18.55
CA ASP A 402 -1.17 -5.12 17.68
C ASP A 402 -2.34 -6.07 17.94
N HIS A 403 -3.53 -5.63 17.60
CA HIS A 403 -4.74 -6.40 17.77
C HIS A 403 -5.45 -6.56 16.45
N LYS A 404 -6.17 -7.68 16.32
CA LYS A 404 -7.11 -7.80 15.21
C LYS A 404 -8.20 -6.75 15.40
N ALA A 405 -8.25 -5.77 14.51
CA ALA A 405 -9.25 -4.72 14.57
C ALA A 405 -10.66 -5.30 14.59
N ARG A 406 -11.53 -4.73 15.44
CA ARG A 406 -12.95 -5.11 15.55
C ARG A 406 -13.68 -4.71 14.27
N ARG A 407 -14.54 -5.60 13.77
CA ARG A 407 -15.37 -5.34 12.60
C ARG A 407 -16.35 -4.19 12.88
N ASN A 408 -16.67 -3.41 11.86
CA ASN A 408 -17.69 -2.37 11.93
C ASN A 408 -19.02 -2.84 11.32
N PHE A 409 -19.55 -3.96 11.81
CA PHE A 409 -20.84 -4.58 11.47
C PHE A 409 -21.10 -5.83 12.32
#